data_AF-A0A7U9S324-F1
#
_entry.id   AF-A0A7U9S324-F1
#
_cell.length_a   1.000
_cell.length_b   1.000
_cell.length_c   1.000
_cell.angle_alpha   90.00
_cell.angle_beta   90.00
_cell.angle_gamma   90.00
#
_symmetry.space_group_name_H-M   'P 1'
#
loop_
_entity.id
_entity.type
_entity.pdbx_description
1 polymer ?
#
loop_
_entity_poly.entity_id
_entity_poly.type
_entity_poly.pdbx_seq_one_letter_code
_entity_poly.pdbx_strand_id
1 'polypeptide(L)'
;MKNELQPKEYRRFTPEPIGVDNTLEAVLNTTIESLKQGRPPAYPETEQGLEDFRQTTIDYFQYVKDTNANPDIDKKLVPDIEGWAVFTGLTRRTILTYEKQRGESWRNFIEQTKNAIAACKKELAFHQQIPPVVFMFDACNNHSYTNTSEFKVEAISDKQQRVLTAAELPRLGEPKEDMEKNAAQLPKLGDMGGSNATLPCLTDTEPDTAAE
;
A
#
# COMPACT_ATOMS: atom_id res chain seq x y z
N MET A 1 -14.13 44.92 -16.09
CA MET A 1 -14.09 43.84 -17.09
C MET A 1 -14.06 42.52 -16.34
N LYS A 2 -15.05 41.64 -16.55
CA LYS A 2 -15.10 40.31 -15.93
C LYS A 2 -14.21 39.37 -16.76
N ASN A 3 -13.20 38.74 -16.15
CA ASN A 3 -12.42 37.70 -16.80
C ASN A 3 -13.29 36.45 -16.92
N GLU A 4 -13.82 36.19 -18.12
CA GLU A 4 -14.48 34.94 -18.43
C GLU A 4 -13.42 33.83 -18.57
N LEU A 5 -13.45 32.88 -17.64
CA LEU A 5 -12.62 31.67 -17.69
C LEU A 5 -13.09 30.80 -18.87
N GLN A 6 -12.24 30.66 -19.88
CA GLN A 6 -12.48 29.76 -21.01
C GLN A 6 -12.63 28.31 -20.51
N PRO A 7 -13.60 27.55 -21.03
CA PRO A 7 -13.81 26.16 -20.63
C PRO A 7 -12.56 25.33 -20.94
N LYS A 8 -12.04 24.63 -19.92
CA LYS A 8 -10.89 23.73 -20.08
C LYS A 8 -11.30 22.56 -20.97
N GLU A 9 -10.70 22.46 -22.15
CA GLU A 9 -10.82 21.26 -22.99
C GLU A 9 -10.07 20.10 -22.33
N TYR A 10 -10.81 19.10 -21.85
CA TYR A 10 -10.24 17.85 -21.37
C TYR A 10 -9.96 16.94 -22.56
N ARG A 11 -8.73 16.95 -23.08
CA ARG A 11 -8.30 15.92 -24.03
C ARG A 11 -8.22 14.57 -23.30
N ARG A 12 -9.04 13.61 -23.71
CA ARG A 12 -8.89 12.22 -23.27
C ARG A 12 -7.49 11.75 -23.67
N PHE A 13 -6.70 11.33 -22.69
CA PHE A 13 -5.43 10.66 -22.96
C PHE A 13 -5.73 9.41 -23.78
N THR A 14 -5.26 9.40 -25.02
CA THR A 14 -5.31 8.23 -25.89
C THR A 14 -3.89 7.69 -25.89
N PRO A 15 -3.60 6.57 -25.19
CA PRO A 15 -2.26 6.01 -25.20
C PRO A 15 -1.88 5.65 -26.64
N GLU A 16 -0.67 6.02 -27.04
CA GLU A 16 -0.15 5.64 -28.34
C GLU A 16 -0.05 4.11 -28.45
N PRO A 17 -0.23 3.54 -29.65
CA PRO A 17 0.02 2.12 -29.87
C PRO A 17 1.43 1.74 -29.40
N ILE A 18 1.58 0.53 -28.86
CA ILE A 18 2.90 0.01 -28.47
C ILE A 18 3.75 -0.06 -29.74
N GLY A 19 4.76 0.81 -29.84
CA GLY A 19 5.72 0.81 -30.94
C GLY A 19 6.51 -0.49 -31.04
N VAL A 20 7.10 -0.73 -32.20
CA VAL A 20 7.94 -1.91 -32.48
C VAL A 20 9.20 -1.94 -31.61
N ASP A 21 9.75 -0.77 -31.26
CA ASP A 21 10.91 -0.61 -30.39
C ASP A 21 10.49 -0.54 -28.92
N ASN A 22 9.97 -1.65 -28.39
CA ASN A 22 9.56 -1.72 -27.00
C ASN A 22 10.45 -2.68 -26.19
N THR A 23 10.58 -2.40 -24.90
CA THR A 23 11.39 -3.20 -23.96
C THR A 23 10.84 -4.60 -23.71
N LEU A 24 9.66 -4.94 -24.23
CA LEU A 24 9.01 -6.21 -23.95
C LEU A 24 9.83 -7.37 -24.50
N GLU A 25 10.50 -7.20 -25.64
CA GLU A 25 11.31 -8.27 -26.25
C GLU A 25 12.44 -8.73 -25.32
N ALA A 26 13.11 -7.79 -24.65
CA ALA A 26 14.14 -8.09 -23.66
C ALA A 26 13.56 -8.91 -22.49
N VAL A 27 12.44 -8.47 -21.92
CA VAL A 27 11.75 -9.19 -20.84
C VAL A 27 11.28 -10.58 -21.28
N LEU A 28 10.73 -10.69 -22.49
CA LEU A 28 10.28 -11.97 -23.05
C LEU A 28 11.46 -12.92 -23.29
N ASN A 29 12.59 -12.42 -23.77
CA ASN A 29 13.79 -13.23 -23.96
C ASN A 29 14.30 -13.78 -22.62
N THR A 30 14.40 -12.93 -21.59
CA THR A 30 14.77 -13.39 -20.23
C THR A 30 13.76 -14.41 -19.69
N THR A 31 12.47 -14.19 -19.93
CA THR A 31 11.39 -15.10 -19.51
C THR A 31 11.50 -16.45 -20.21
N ILE A 32 11.71 -16.46 -21.52
CA ILE A 32 11.84 -17.68 -22.33
C ILE A 32 13.07 -18.48 -21.87
N GLU A 33 14.20 -17.82 -21.67
CA GLU A 33 15.42 -18.49 -21.18
C GLU A 33 15.22 -19.06 -19.77
N SER A 34 14.59 -18.30 -18.86
CA SER A 34 14.23 -18.78 -17.53
C SER A 34 13.33 -20.03 -17.59
N LEU A 35 12.30 -20.02 -18.45
CA LEU A 35 11.37 -21.15 -18.58
C LEU A 35 12.00 -22.39 -19.23
N LYS A 36 12.96 -22.22 -20.16
CA LYS A 36 13.71 -23.33 -20.77
C LYS A 36 14.56 -24.10 -19.76
N GLN A 37 15.05 -23.43 -18.71
CA GLN A 37 15.90 -24.04 -17.68
C GLN A 37 15.13 -24.97 -16.71
N GLY A 38 13.79 -24.95 -16.69
CA GLY A 38 12.98 -25.86 -15.89
C GLY A 38 12.72 -25.36 -14.46
N ARG A 39 12.54 -26.28 -13.48
CA ARG A 39 12.20 -25.94 -12.08
C ARG A 39 13.22 -24.94 -11.51
N PRO A 40 12.80 -23.89 -10.79
CA PRO A 40 13.67 -22.78 -10.40
C PRO A 40 15.01 -23.26 -9.82
N PRO A 41 16.16 -22.73 -10.28
CA PRO A 41 17.43 -22.95 -9.61
C PRO A 41 17.28 -22.48 -8.16
N ALA A 42 17.15 -23.43 -7.23
CA ALA A 42 17.05 -23.11 -5.82
C ALA A 42 18.47 -22.85 -5.32
N TYR A 43 18.89 -21.58 -5.26
CA TYR A 43 20.10 -21.21 -4.54
C TYR A 43 20.03 -21.80 -3.12
N PRO A 44 20.89 -22.76 -2.75
CA PRO A 44 20.79 -23.44 -1.46
C PRO A 44 21.10 -22.46 -0.32
N GLU A 45 20.63 -22.76 0.89
CA GLU A 45 21.00 -21.99 2.08
C GLU A 45 22.40 -22.41 2.55
N THR A 46 23.40 -22.07 1.76
CA THR A 46 24.82 -22.26 2.03
C THR A 46 25.57 -20.98 1.68
N GLU A 47 26.81 -20.84 2.12
CA GLU A 47 27.66 -19.69 1.73
C GLU A 47 27.82 -19.60 0.21
N GLN A 48 28.05 -20.74 -0.45
CA GLN A 48 28.13 -20.79 -1.91
C GLN A 48 26.81 -20.39 -2.58
N GLY A 49 25.67 -20.87 -2.08
CA GLY A 49 24.38 -20.51 -2.63
C GLY A 49 24.07 -19.01 -2.50
N LEU A 50 24.54 -18.37 -1.41
CA LEU A 50 24.44 -16.93 -1.25
C LEU A 50 25.35 -16.20 -2.24
N GLU A 51 26.57 -16.68 -2.45
CA GLU A 51 27.50 -16.07 -3.41
C GLU A 51 26.99 -16.19 -4.86
N ASP A 52 26.48 -17.36 -5.23
CA ASP A 52 25.86 -17.57 -6.55
C ASP A 52 24.66 -16.63 -6.77
N PHE A 53 23.85 -16.44 -5.71
CA PHE A 53 22.71 -15.51 -5.74
C PHE A 53 23.15 -14.06 -5.86
N ARG A 54 24.23 -13.67 -5.16
CA ARG A 54 24.84 -12.34 -5.28
C ARG A 54 25.35 -12.11 -6.68
N GLN A 55 26.12 -13.04 -7.24
CA GLN A 55 26.69 -12.91 -8.56
C GLN A 55 25.59 -12.78 -9.62
N THR A 56 24.57 -13.64 -9.58
CA THR A 56 23.45 -13.54 -10.55
C THR A 56 22.66 -12.23 -10.39
N THR A 57 22.55 -11.71 -9.17
CA THR A 57 21.92 -10.41 -8.92
C THR A 57 22.75 -9.25 -9.47
N ILE A 58 24.09 -9.31 -9.37
CA ILE A 58 25.00 -8.34 -10.00
C ILE A 58 24.84 -8.42 -11.52
N ASP A 59 24.80 -9.64 -12.07
CA ASP A 59 24.64 -9.87 -13.51
C ASP A 59 23.31 -9.31 -14.03
N TYR A 60 22.24 -9.33 -13.22
CA TYR A 60 20.97 -8.67 -13.56
C TYR A 60 21.13 -7.16 -13.74
N PHE A 61 21.77 -6.46 -12.79
CA PHE A 61 22.00 -5.02 -12.91
C PHE A 61 22.94 -4.70 -14.08
N GLN A 62 23.93 -5.54 -14.32
CA GLN A 62 24.85 -5.40 -15.44
C GLN A 62 24.13 -5.60 -16.78
N TYR A 63 23.24 -6.59 -16.87
CA TYR A 63 22.37 -6.82 -18.04
C TYR A 63 21.48 -5.60 -18.33
N VAL A 64 20.84 -5.03 -17.31
CA VAL A 64 20.01 -3.82 -17.48
C VAL A 64 20.86 -2.65 -17.97
N LYS A 65 22.04 -2.46 -17.38
CA LYS A 65 22.98 -1.39 -17.77
C LYS A 65 23.46 -1.55 -19.21
N ASP A 66 23.88 -2.75 -19.61
CA ASP A 66 24.41 -3.03 -20.94
C ASP A 66 23.33 -2.94 -22.01
N THR A 67 22.13 -3.45 -21.72
CA THR A 67 20.97 -3.27 -22.60
C THR A 67 20.68 -1.79 -22.79
N ASN A 68 20.70 -1.00 -21.72
CA ASN A 68 20.44 0.43 -21.80
C ASN A 68 21.55 1.22 -22.51
N ALA A 69 22.78 0.73 -22.51
CA ALA A 69 23.90 1.34 -23.24
C ALA A 69 23.78 1.20 -24.76
N ASN A 70 22.94 0.29 -25.26
CA ASN A 70 22.70 0.15 -26.69
C ASN A 70 22.01 1.42 -27.24
N PRO A 71 22.61 2.13 -28.21
CA PRO A 71 22.03 3.35 -28.79
C PRO A 71 20.75 3.08 -29.60
N ASP A 72 20.55 1.85 -30.09
CA ASP A 72 19.41 1.49 -30.94
C ASP A 72 18.12 1.23 -30.14
N ILE A 73 18.22 1.21 -28.81
CA ILE A 73 17.07 1.00 -27.92
C ILE A 73 16.53 2.35 -27.47
N ASP A 74 15.38 2.74 -28.04
CA ASP A 74 14.67 3.99 -27.70
C ASP A 74 14.10 3.94 -26.27
N LYS A 75 13.47 2.81 -25.90
CA LYS A 75 12.91 2.62 -24.55
C LYS A 75 13.87 1.82 -23.68
N LYS A 76 14.39 2.46 -22.63
CA LYS A 76 15.32 1.84 -21.69
C LYS A 76 14.60 0.91 -20.70
N LEU A 77 15.27 -0.16 -20.31
CA LEU A 77 14.85 -1.05 -19.22
C LEU A 77 14.91 -0.31 -17.89
N VAL A 78 13.89 -0.54 -17.07
CA VAL A 78 13.83 -0.09 -15.68
C VAL A 78 14.01 -1.32 -14.79
N PRO A 79 14.97 -1.33 -13.86
CA PRO A 79 15.11 -2.45 -12.95
C PRO A 79 13.91 -2.51 -12.00
N ASP A 80 13.37 -3.70 -11.76
CA ASP A 80 12.25 -3.96 -10.87
C ASP A 80 12.34 -5.36 -10.24
N ILE A 81 11.43 -5.67 -9.30
CA ILE A 81 11.48 -6.93 -8.54
C ILE A 81 11.08 -8.11 -9.44
N GLU A 82 10.13 -7.90 -10.34
CA GLU A 82 9.64 -8.89 -11.30
C GLU A 82 10.75 -9.32 -12.27
N GLY A 83 11.41 -8.36 -12.92
CA GLY A 83 12.53 -8.57 -13.83
C GLY A 83 13.71 -9.21 -13.13
N TRP A 84 14.03 -8.79 -11.89
CA TRP A 84 15.06 -9.47 -11.09
C TRP A 84 14.69 -10.93 -10.79
N ALA A 85 13.44 -11.21 -10.43
CA ALA A 85 12.96 -12.57 -10.19
C ALA A 85 13.05 -13.43 -11.45
N VAL A 86 12.58 -12.91 -12.60
CA VAL A 86 12.66 -13.61 -13.88
C VAL A 86 14.12 -13.87 -14.28
N PHE A 87 15.01 -12.89 -14.13
CA PHE A 87 16.42 -13.03 -14.48
C PHE A 87 17.14 -14.07 -13.62
N THR A 88 16.86 -14.10 -12.32
CA THR A 88 17.41 -15.12 -11.40
C THR A 88 16.75 -16.49 -11.53
N GLY A 89 15.71 -16.62 -12.37
CA GLY A 89 14.91 -17.84 -12.49
C GLY A 89 14.05 -18.15 -11.26
N LEU A 90 13.84 -17.17 -10.38
CA LEU A 90 13.07 -17.29 -9.16
C LEU A 90 11.66 -16.70 -9.33
N THR A 91 10.80 -16.99 -8.36
CA THR A 91 9.55 -16.23 -8.20
C THR A 91 9.74 -15.16 -7.14
N ARG A 92 8.93 -14.09 -7.20
CA ARG A 92 8.85 -13.10 -6.11
C ARG A 92 8.60 -13.75 -4.75
N ARG A 93 7.78 -14.81 -4.72
CA ARG A 93 7.49 -15.58 -3.52
C ARG A 93 8.73 -16.29 -2.99
N THR A 94 9.56 -16.86 -3.86
CA THR A 94 10.81 -17.51 -3.46
C THR A 94 11.80 -16.50 -2.85
N ILE A 95 11.95 -15.32 -3.48
CA ILE A 95 12.79 -14.24 -2.94
C ILE A 95 12.28 -13.80 -1.56
N LEU A 96 10.96 -13.63 -1.41
CA LEU A 96 10.35 -13.31 -0.12
C LEU A 96 10.59 -14.40 0.93
N THR A 97 10.53 -15.67 0.53
CA THR A 97 10.87 -16.80 1.41
C THR A 97 12.34 -16.73 1.84
N TYR A 98 13.26 -16.43 0.93
CA TYR A 98 14.69 -16.29 1.26
C TYR A 98 14.91 -15.15 2.25
N GLU A 99 14.27 -14.00 2.04
CA GLU A 99 14.36 -12.84 2.93
C GLU A 99 13.83 -13.12 4.34
N LYS A 100 12.72 -13.87 4.45
CA LYS A 100 12.03 -14.10 5.74
C LYS A 100 12.56 -15.29 6.53
N GLN A 101 13.01 -16.34 5.85
CA GLN A 101 13.26 -17.63 6.49
C GLN A 101 14.75 -17.97 6.61
N ARG A 102 15.63 -17.29 5.87
CA ARG A 102 17.08 -17.58 5.90
C ARG A 102 17.82 -16.67 6.87
N GLY A 103 19.11 -16.99 7.06
CA GLY A 103 20.02 -16.21 7.89
C GLY A 103 20.15 -14.72 7.51
N GLU A 104 20.64 -13.92 8.46
CA GLU A 104 20.74 -12.45 8.34
C GLU A 104 21.46 -11.98 7.07
N SER A 105 22.51 -12.69 6.63
CA SER A 105 23.24 -12.32 5.41
C SER A 105 22.38 -12.36 4.15
N TRP A 106 21.40 -13.27 4.07
CA TRP A 106 20.44 -13.32 2.97
C TRP A 106 19.46 -12.15 3.03
N ARG A 107 18.89 -11.90 4.21
CA ARG A 107 17.95 -10.80 4.45
C ARG A 107 18.59 -9.46 4.08
N ASN A 108 19.75 -9.15 4.65
CA ASN A 108 20.42 -7.87 4.44
C ASN A 108 20.78 -7.64 2.97
N PHE A 109 21.20 -8.70 2.26
CA PHE A 109 21.50 -8.61 0.83
C PHE A 109 20.23 -8.37 -0.02
N ILE A 110 19.13 -9.05 0.27
CA ILE A 110 17.85 -8.86 -0.43
C ILE A 110 17.30 -7.46 -0.16
N GLU A 111 17.34 -6.98 1.08
CA GLU A 111 16.94 -5.62 1.45
C GLU A 111 17.78 -4.57 0.71
N GLN A 112 19.12 -4.75 0.68
CA GLN A 112 20.02 -3.88 -0.07
C GLN A 112 19.66 -3.86 -1.58
N THR A 113 19.38 -5.02 -2.15
CA THR A 113 19.00 -5.15 -3.57
C THR A 113 17.68 -4.44 -3.86
N LYS A 114 16.66 -4.64 -3.04
CA LYS A 114 15.37 -3.93 -3.17
C LYS A 114 15.53 -2.42 -3.02
N ASN A 115 16.38 -1.97 -2.11
CA ASN A 115 16.69 -0.55 -1.95
C ASN A 115 17.41 0.04 -3.17
N ALA A 116 18.33 -0.70 -3.79
CA ALA A 116 18.98 -0.29 -5.03
C ALA A 116 17.97 -0.13 -6.18
N ILE A 117 17.05 -1.10 -6.34
CA ILE A 117 15.95 -1.02 -7.32
C ILE A 117 15.09 0.24 -7.06
N ALA A 118 14.72 0.49 -5.80
CA ALA A 118 13.95 1.67 -5.41
C ALA A 118 14.68 2.97 -5.77
N ALA A 119 15.98 3.04 -5.51
CA ALA A 119 16.82 4.20 -5.80
C ALA A 119 16.89 4.47 -7.32
N CYS A 120 17.08 3.42 -8.14
CA CYS A 120 17.04 3.56 -9.60
C CYS A 120 15.69 4.13 -10.07
N LYS A 121 14.57 3.55 -9.64
CA LYS A 121 13.23 4.04 -10.02
C LYS A 121 12.98 5.47 -9.54
N LYS A 122 13.43 5.81 -8.34
CA LYS A 122 13.31 7.16 -7.78
C LYS A 122 14.05 8.20 -8.64
N GLU A 123 15.27 7.90 -9.05
CA GLU A 123 16.04 8.78 -9.92
C GLU A 123 15.34 8.98 -11.27
N LEU A 124 14.86 7.89 -11.89
CA LEU A 124 14.08 7.96 -13.13
C LEU A 124 12.80 8.80 -12.97
N ALA A 125 12.13 8.71 -11.80
CA ALA A 125 10.92 9.48 -11.52
C ALA A 125 11.23 10.98 -11.34
N PHE A 126 12.35 11.32 -10.69
CA PHE A 126 12.80 12.71 -10.52
C PHE A 126 13.11 13.39 -11.86
N HIS A 127 13.63 12.63 -12.83
CA HIS A 127 13.88 13.11 -14.19
C HIS A 127 12.69 12.91 -15.14
N GLN A 128 11.51 12.54 -14.63
CA GLN A 128 10.28 12.35 -15.42
C GLN A 128 10.41 11.29 -16.53
N GLN A 129 11.38 10.37 -16.41
CA GLN A 129 11.58 9.26 -17.33
C GLN A 129 10.60 8.12 -17.05
N ILE A 130 10.08 8.03 -15.82
CA ILE A 130 8.89 7.25 -15.49
C ILE A 130 7.81 8.16 -14.92
N PRO A 131 6.52 7.89 -15.17
CA PRO A 131 5.44 8.69 -14.59
C PRO A 131 5.51 8.65 -13.05
N PRO A 132 5.54 9.81 -12.35
CA PRO A 132 5.63 9.85 -10.89
C PRO A 132 4.53 9.06 -10.17
N VAL A 133 3.33 9.00 -10.78
CA VAL A 133 2.19 8.23 -10.25
C VAL A 133 2.48 6.72 -10.26
N VAL A 134 3.16 6.21 -11.28
CA VAL A 134 3.55 4.78 -11.35
C VAL A 134 4.58 4.49 -10.24
N PHE A 135 5.58 5.35 -10.07
CA PHE A 135 6.55 5.22 -8.99
C PHE A 135 5.90 5.29 -7.61
N MET A 136 4.94 6.19 -7.38
CA MET A 136 4.22 6.31 -6.11
C MET A 136 3.52 5.00 -5.73
N PHE A 137 2.80 4.37 -6.66
CA PHE A 137 2.14 3.08 -6.39
C PHE A 137 3.15 1.95 -6.19
N ASP A 138 4.22 1.92 -6.97
CA ASP A 138 5.29 0.94 -6.81
C ASP A 138 6.01 1.07 -5.45
N ALA A 139 6.32 2.30 -5.03
CA ALA A 139 6.93 2.58 -3.73
C ALA A 139 6.04 2.10 -2.56
N CYS A 140 4.73 2.32 -2.65
CA CYS A 140 3.79 1.83 -1.65
C CYS A 140 3.69 0.31 -1.63
N ASN A 141 3.63 -0.33 -2.80
CA ASN A 141 3.39 -1.77 -2.89
C ASN A 141 4.64 -2.63 -2.63
N ASN A 142 5.83 -2.12 -2.97
CA ASN A 142 7.06 -2.91 -3.03
C ASN A 142 8.18 -2.40 -2.11
N HIS A 143 8.08 -1.16 -1.61
CA HIS A 143 9.14 -0.51 -0.83
C HIS A 143 8.67 0.03 0.53
N SER A 144 7.49 -0.39 1.00
CA SER A 144 6.92 -0.04 2.31
C SER A 144 6.69 1.47 2.54
N TYR A 145 6.59 2.26 1.47
CA TYR A 145 6.23 3.68 1.61
C TYR A 145 4.75 3.81 2.00
N THR A 146 4.45 4.63 2.99
CA THR A 146 3.08 4.91 3.43
C THR A 146 2.72 6.34 3.12
N ASN A 147 1.55 6.55 2.50
CA ASN A 147 1.02 7.89 2.28
C ASN A 147 0.45 8.44 3.59
N THR A 148 0.97 9.56 4.05
CA THR A 148 0.43 10.30 5.19
C THR A 148 -0.53 11.37 4.70
N SER A 149 -1.70 11.48 5.31
CA SER A 149 -2.67 12.54 5.02
C SER A 149 -3.20 13.13 6.33
N GLU A 150 -3.28 14.46 6.38
CA GLU A 150 -3.88 15.20 7.49
C GLU A 150 -5.23 15.74 7.05
N PHE A 151 -6.29 15.42 7.81
CA PHE A 151 -7.63 15.93 7.58
C PHE A 151 -7.97 16.95 8.64
N LYS A 152 -8.19 18.21 8.23
CA LYS A 152 -8.74 19.23 9.11
C LYS A 152 -10.26 19.14 9.07
N VAL A 153 -10.84 18.63 10.15
CA VAL A 153 -12.29 18.57 10.33
C VAL A 153 -12.73 19.86 11.03
N GLU A 154 -13.28 20.79 10.27
CA GLU A 154 -13.88 21.99 10.82
C GLU A 154 -15.36 21.71 11.12
N ALA A 155 -15.75 21.78 12.39
CA ALA A 155 -17.14 21.70 12.78
C ALA A 155 -17.84 23.02 12.41
N ILE A 156 -18.61 23.02 11.33
CA ILE A 156 -19.50 24.13 10.98
C ILE A 156 -20.72 24.06 11.91
N SER A 157 -20.70 24.83 12.99
CA SER A 157 -21.90 25.03 13.82
C SER A 157 -22.77 26.11 13.21
N ASP A 158 -23.67 25.73 12.29
CA ASP A 158 -24.73 26.62 11.79
C ASP A 158 -25.87 26.85 12.80
N LYS A 159 -25.73 26.34 14.03
CA LYS A 159 -26.68 26.63 15.10
C LYS A 159 -26.15 27.77 15.94
N GLN A 160 -26.70 28.97 15.75
CA GLN A 160 -26.83 29.94 16.82
C GLN A 160 -27.65 29.27 17.94
N GLN A 161 -26.96 28.53 18.80
CA GLN A 161 -27.57 27.99 20.01
C GLN A 161 -27.89 29.21 20.87
N ARG A 162 -29.17 29.61 20.91
CA ARG A 162 -29.65 30.68 21.78
C ARG A 162 -29.19 30.34 23.20
N VAL A 163 -28.19 31.07 23.68
CA VAL A 163 -27.76 30.99 25.07
C VAL A 163 -28.90 31.55 25.90
N LEU A 164 -29.62 30.67 26.59
CA LEU A 164 -30.65 31.09 27.53
C LEU A 164 -29.97 31.87 28.65
N THR A 165 -30.49 33.06 28.94
CA THR A 165 -29.99 33.89 30.04
C THR A 165 -30.32 33.23 31.39
N ALA A 166 -29.61 33.59 32.46
CA ALA A 166 -29.82 33.01 33.79
C ALA A 166 -31.28 33.16 34.32
N ALA A 167 -32.06 34.09 33.76
CA ALA A 167 -33.49 34.26 34.06
C ALA A 167 -34.41 33.25 33.33
N GLU A 168 -33.95 32.63 32.25
CA GLU A 168 -34.70 31.68 31.43
C GLU A 168 -34.41 30.22 31.80
N LEU A 169 -33.48 29.98 32.72
CA LEU A 169 -33.20 28.64 33.24
C LEU A 169 -34.31 28.21 34.22
N PRO A 170 -34.89 27.00 34.07
CA PRO A 170 -35.82 26.46 35.05
C PRO A 170 -35.14 26.36 36.41
N ARG A 171 -35.73 26.95 37.46
CA ARG A 171 -35.25 26.76 38.83
C ARG A 171 -35.45 25.30 39.23
N LEU A 172 -34.37 24.62 39.58
CA LEU A 172 -34.45 23.26 40.13
C LEU A 172 -35.15 23.34 41.49
N GLY A 173 -36.37 22.80 41.59
CA GLY A 173 -37.05 22.59 42.87
C GLY A 173 -38.42 23.23 43.04
N GLU A 174 -38.96 23.97 42.06
CA GLU A 174 -40.37 24.41 42.13
C GLU A 174 -41.29 23.30 41.59
N PRO A 175 -42.24 22.78 42.39
CA PRO A 175 -43.21 21.81 41.89
C PRO A 175 -44.12 22.51 40.89
N LYS A 176 -44.11 22.05 39.63
CA LYS A 176 -45.13 22.42 38.66
C LYS A 176 -46.44 21.76 39.10
N GLU A 177 -47.48 22.56 39.32
CA GLU A 177 -48.84 22.11 39.69
C GLU A 177 -49.50 21.17 38.64
N ASP A 178 -48.81 20.88 37.53
CA ASP A 178 -49.34 20.08 36.41
C ASP A 178 -48.88 18.61 36.42
N MET A 179 -48.13 18.15 37.43
CA MET A 179 -47.56 16.80 37.45
C MET A 179 -48.57 15.66 37.66
N GLU A 180 -49.84 15.92 37.97
CA GLU A 180 -50.84 14.86 38.16
C GLU A 180 -51.42 14.30 36.84
N LYS A 181 -51.28 14.99 35.70
CA LYS A 181 -51.93 14.54 34.45
C LYS A 181 -51.07 13.66 33.53
N ASN A 182 -49.75 13.62 33.74
CA ASN A 182 -48.84 12.85 32.87
C ASN A 182 -48.21 11.60 33.53
N ALA A 183 -48.51 11.30 34.79
CA ALA A 183 -48.05 10.07 35.45
C ALA A 183 -48.74 8.78 34.94
N ALA A 184 -49.83 8.92 34.17
CA ALA A 184 -50.60 7.79 33.65
C ALA A 184 -50.01 7.12 32.38
N GLN A 185 -48.87 7.60 31.84
CA GLN A 185 -48.26 7.07 30.61
C GLN A 185 -46.80 6.63 30.78
N LEU A 186 -46.40 6.16 31.96
CA LEU A 186 -45.14 5.44 32.10
C LEU A 186 -45.41 3.93 31.98
N PRO A 187 -44.82 3.22 31.00
CA PRO A 187 -44.97 1.79 30.88
C PRO A 187 -44.36 1.11 32.12
N LYS A 188 -45.13 0.20 32.74
CA LYS A 188 -44.68 -0.56 33.91
C LYS A 188 -43.57 -1.53 33.50
N LEU A 189 -42.54 -1.62 34.34
CA LEU A 189 -41.28 -2.36 34.16
C LEU A 189 -41.44 -3.91 34.25
N GLY A 190 -42.50 -4.48 33.67
CA GLY A 190 -42.85 -5.90 33.78
C GLY A 190 -42.92 -6.68 32.46
N ASP A 191 -43.04 -6.02 31.31
CA ASP A 191 -43.23 -6.68 30.01
C ASP A 191 -42.07 -6.41 29.04
N MET A 192 -40.95 -7.10 29.23
CA MET A 192 -39.95 -7.34 28.17
C MET A 192 -39.35 -8.74 28.34
N GLY A 193 -40.21 -9.75 28.41
CA GLY A 193 -39.82 -11.12 28.08
C GLY A 193 -39.85 -11.30 26.57
N GLY A 194 -38.70 -11.42 25.92
CA GLY A 194 -38.66 -11.90 24.53
C GLY A 194 -37.45 -11.50 23.69
N SER A 195 -36.66 -12.52 23.35
CA SER A 195 -35.91 -12.70 22.09
C SER A 195 -34.52 -12.07 21.91
N ASN A 196 -33.52 -12.92 22.14
CA ASN A 196 -32.25 -13.12 21.43
C ASN A 196 -31.80 -12.05 20.40
N ALA A 197 -30.62 -11.47 20.64
CA ALA A 197 -29.56 -11.39 19.63
C ALA A 197 -28.19 -11.21 20.31
N THR A 198 -27.37 -12.24 20.21
CA THR A 198 -25.96 -12.28 20.61
C THR A 198 -25.15 -11.23 19.85
N LEU A 199 -24.45 -10.36 20.56
CA LEU A 199 -23.31 -9.59 20.02
C LEU A 199 -22.06 -10.03 20.79
N PRO A 200 -21.07 -10.69 20.17
CA PRO A 200 -19.86 -11.07 20.88
C PRO A 200 -18.95 -9.84 21.03
N CYS A 201 -18.76 -9.43 22.29
CA CYS A 201 -17.69 -8.52 22.70
C CYS A 201 -16.37 -9.30 22.73
N LEU A 202 -15.35 -8.75 22.08
CA LEU A 202 -13.99 -9.27 22.10
C LEU A 202 -13.44 -9.19 23.53
N THR A 203 -13.11 -10.34 24.12
CA THR A 203 -12.34 -10.41 25.36
C THR A 203 -10.91 -10.83 25.04
N ASP A 204 -9.98 -9.96 25.44
CA ASP A 204 -8.54 -10.15 25.38
C ASP A 204 -8.12 -11.44 26.11
N THR A 205 -7.38 -12.29 25.41
CA THR A 205 -6.68 -13.44 26.00
C THR A 205 -5.29 -13.01 26.47
N GLU A 206 -5.07 -12.96 27.78
CA GLU A 206 -3.74 -13.10 28.37
C GLU A 206 -3.35 -14.60 28.44
N PRO A 207 -2.06 -14.94 28.31
CA PRO A 207 -1.60 -16.32 28.23
C PRO A 207 -1.46 -16.97 29.61
N ASP A 208 -2.09 -18.13 29.77
CA ASP A 208 -1.96 -18.97 30.96
C ASP A 208 -0.60 -19.68 30.97
N THR A 209 0.17 -19.39 32.01
CA THR A 209 1.28 -20.21 32.53
C THR A 209 0.79 -21.60 32.93
N ALA A 210 1.28 -22.65 32.27
CA ALA A 210 1.46 -23.97 32.89
C ALA A 210 2.38 -24.86 32.03
N ALA A 211 3.54 -25.24 32.58
CA ALA A 211 4.14 -26.54 32.37
C ALA A 211 5.09 -26.83 33.54
N GLU A 212 4.76 -27.87 34.31
CA GLU A 212 5.73 -28.78 34.92
C GLU A 212 6.63 -29.42 33.84
#